data_AF-A0A0F9GTR1-F1
#
_entry.id   AF-A0A0F9GTR1-F1
#
_cell.length_a   1.000
_cell.length_b   1.000
_cell.length_c   1.000
_cell.angle_alpha   90.00
_cell.angle_beta   90.00
_cell.angle_gamma   90.00
#
_symmetry.space_group_name_H-M   'P 1'
#
loop_
_entity.id
_entity.type
_entity.pdbx_description
1 polymer ?
#
loop_
_entity_poly.entity_id
_entity_poly.type
_entity_poly.pdbx_seq_one_letter_code
_entity_poly.pdbx_strand_id
1 'polypeptide(L)' 'MSRHRGAKHRRRYELLGGISLLSPEYLLSVERWPFHSEPPDHYDLLSYLLDVSVSQLSWLLPLH' A
#
# COMPACT_ATOMS: atom_id res chain seq x y z
N MET A 1 -17.26 -40.32 -21.43
CA MET A 1 -16.11 -39.40 -21.57
C MET A 1 -16.44 -38.05 -20.96
N SER A 2 -16.12 -37.84 -19.67
CA SER A 2 -16.38 -36.56 -18.99
C SER A 2 -15.21 -35.61 -19.24
N ARG A 3 -15.48 -34.47 -19.89
CA ARG A 3 -14.47 -33.44 -20.16
C ARG A 3 -14.38 -32.52 -18.94
N HIS A 4 -13.52 -32.88 -17.99
CA HIS A 4 -13.15 -32.01 -16.88
C HIS A 4 -12.34 -30.83 -17.42
N ARG A 5 -13.03 -29.74 -17.79
CA ARG A 5 -12.37 -28.50 -18.24
C ARG A 5 -11.64 -27.90 -17.04
N GLY A 6 -10.31 -27.78 -17.19
CA GLY A 6 -9.39 -27.37 -16.14
C GLY A 6 -9.89 -26.21 -15.30
N ALA A 7 -9.89 -26.42 -13.99
CA ALA A 7 -10.04 -25.35 -13.03
C ALA A 7 -9.00 -24.27 -13.36
N LYS A 8 -9.45 -23.03 -13.61
CA LYS A 8 -8.56 -21.88 -13.80
C LYS A 8 -7.67 -21.79 -12.56
N HIS A 9 -6.35 -21.67 -12.76
CA HIS A 9 -5.41 -21.50 -11.66
C HIS A 9 -5.88 -20.29 -10.85
N ARG A 10 -6.21 -20.52 -9.58
CA ARG A 10 -6.59 -19.47 -8.64
C ARG A 10 -5.47 -18.46 -8.72
N ARG A 11 -5.75 -17.22 -9.17
CA ARG A 11 -4.73 -16.18 -9.24
C ARG A 11 -4.17 -16.09 -7.84
N ARG A 12 -2.95 -16.58 -7.67
CA ARG A 12 -2.22 -16.36 -6.44
C ARG A 12 -2.01 -14.86 -6.45
N TYR A 13 -2.74 -14.15 -5.59
CA TYR A 13 -2.18 -12.98 -4.97
C TYR A 13 -1.04 -13.51 -4.09
N GLU A 14 0.02 -14.00 -4.74
CA GLU A 14 1.33 -14.03 -4.12
C GLU A 14 1.47 -12.58 -3.69
N LEU A 15 1.38 -12.38 -2.38
CA LEU A 15 2.05 -11.30 -1.70
C LEU A 15 3.41 -11.19 -2.40
N LEU A 16 3.49 -10.32 -3.41
CA LEU A 16 4.70 -9.57 -3.72
C LEU A 16 5.06 -9.01 -2.36
N GLY A 17 5.98 -9.72 -1.68
CA GLY A 17 5.98 -9.91 -0.23
C GLY A 17 5.61 -8.61 0.43
N GLY A 18 4.43 -8.56 1.07
CA GLY A 18 3.73 -7.32 1.40
C GLY A 18 4.72 -6.30 1.90
N ILE A 19 5.17 -5.43 1.01
CA ILE A 19 6.17 -4.44 1.36
C ILE A 19 5.42 -3.53 2.29
N SER A 20 5.80 -3.57 3.57
CA SER A 20 5.24 -2.64 4.53
C SER A 20 5.44 -1.26 3.95
N LEU A 21 4.39 -0.43 3.98
CA LEU A 21 4.47 0.96 3.54
C LEU A 21 5.51 1.77 4.36
N LEU A 22 6.03 1.18 5.44
CA LEU A 22 7.09 1.72 6.28
C LEU A 22 8.41 0.94 6.18
N SER A 23 8.53 0.00 5.23
CA SER A 23 9.77 -0.75 5.01
C SER A 23 10.85 0.16 4.42
N PRO A 24 12.13 -0.01 4.77
CA PRO A 24 13.23 0.76 4.17
C PRO A 24 13.24 0.70 2.64
N GLU A 25 12.96 -0.46 2.03
CA GLU A 25 12.94 -0.61 0.56
C GLU A 25 11.81 0.18 -0.10
N TYR A 26 10.66 0.30 0.59
CA TYR A 26 9.53 1.10 0.13
C TYR A 26 9.87 2.59 0.19
N LEU A 27 10.41 3.06 1.32
CA LEU A 27 10.79 4.46 1.48
C LEU A 27 11.86 4.88 0.45
N LEU A 28 12.82 3.99 0.14
CA LEU A 28 13.83 4.24 -0.89
C LEU A 28 13.26 4.25 -2.32
N SER A 29 12.20 3.50 -2.60
CA SER A 29 11.55 3.52 -3.92
C SER A 29 10.72 4.79 -4.11
N VAL A 30 10.10 5.30 -3.04
CA VAL A 30 9.43 6.61 -2.99
C VAL A 30 10.42 7.74 -3.32
N GLU A 31 11.57 7.78 -2.65
CA GLU A 31 12.54 8.86 -2.79
C GLU A 31 13.18 8.91 -4.19
N ARG A 32 13.20 7.77 -4.89
CA ARG A 32 13.70 7.62 -6.27
C ARG A 32 12.62 7.82 -7.34
N TRP A 33 11.38 8.10 -6.95
CA TRP A 33 10.26 8.21 -7.88
C TRP A 33 10.42 9.42 -8.82
N PRO A 34 10.32 9.23 -10.15
CA PRO A 34 10.37 10.35 -11.09
C PRO A 34 9.20 11.32 -10.93
N PHE A 35 9.46 12.62 -11.03
CA PHE A 35 8.45 13.68 -10.89
C PHE A 35 7.32 13.67 -11.96
N HIS A 36 7.49 12.92 -13.06
CA HIS A 36 6.52 12.85 -14.17
C HIS A 36 5.80 11.50 -14.27
N SER A 37 5.97 10.62 -13.30
CA SER A 37 5.25 9.35 -13.22
C SER A 37 4.12 9.45 -12.20
N GLU A 38 2.95 8.95 -12.57
CA GLU A 38 1.76 8.97 -11.72
C GLU A 38 2.03 8.23 -10.40
N PRO A 39 1.84 8.88 -9.24
CA PRO A 39 2.17 8.28 -7.96
C PRO A 39 1.37 6.97 -7.79
N PRO A 40 1.98 5.96 -7.18
CA PRO A 40 1.28 4.72 -6.88
C PRO A 40 -0.07 4.92 -6.16
N ASP A 41 -1.06 4.13 -6.55
CA ASP A 41 -2.43 4.14 -6.04
C ASP A 41 -2.56 3.97 -4.52
N HIS A 42 -1.57 3.36 -3.88
CA HIS A 42 -1.54 3.20 -2.42
C HIS A 42 -1.12 4.46 -1.64
N TYR A 43 -0.64 5.53 -2.29
CA TYR A 43 -0.39 6.82 -1.63
C TYR A 43 -1.66 7.50 -1.14
N ASP A 44 -2.77 7.31 -1.84
CA ASP A 44 -4.06 7.85 -1.40
C ASP A 44 -4.50 7.18 -0.10
N LEU A 45 -4.34 5.85 -0.03
CA LEU A 45 -4.60 5.09 1.19
C LEU A 45 -3.65 5.50 2.32
N LEU A 46 -2.36 5.66 2.03
CA LEU A 46 -1.38 6.07 3.04
C LEU A 46 -1.63 7.49 3.55
N SER A 47 -1.96 8.42 2.66
CA SER A 47 -2.35 9.80 3.01
C SER A 47 -3.58 9.81 3.90
N TYR A 48 -4.61 9.02 3.56
CA TYR A 48 -5.81 8.89 4.38
C TYR A 48 -5.50 8.31 5.77
N LEU A 49 -4.69 7.26 5.85
CA LEU A 49 -4.31 6.65 7.13
C LEU A 49 -3.47 7.60 8.00
N LEU A 50 -2.58 8.38 7.38
CA LEU A 50 -1.78 9.40 8.08
C LEU A 50 -2.67 10.54 8.58
N ASP A 51 -3.60 11.03 7.77
CA ASP A 51 -4.54 12.09 8.17
C ASP A 51 -5.41 11.68 9.37
N VAL A 52 -5.92 10.44 9.34
CA VAL A 52 -6.66 9.85 10.47
C VAL A 52 -5.75 9.71 11.69
N SER A 53 -4.50 9.26 11.51
CA SER A 53 -3.55 9.08 12.62
C SER A 53 -3.14 10.40 13.27
N VAL A 54 -2.86 11.43 12.46
CA VAL A 54 -2.57 12.79 12.93
C VAL A 54 -3.76 13.35 13.68
N SER A 55 -4.97 13.18 13.15
CA SER A 55 -6.20 13.61 13.82
C SER A 55 -6.36 12.94 15.19
N GLN A 56 -6.17 11.62 15.28
CA GLN A 56 -6.22 10.88 16.56
C GLN A 56 -5.13 11.33 17.54
N LEU A 57 -3.92 11.58 17.05
CA LEU A 57 -2.81 12.01 17.90
C LEU A 57 -2.99 13.46 18.38
N SER A 58 -3.59 14.33 17.57
CA SER A 58 -3.93 15.71 17.96
C SER A 58 -4.95 15.76 19.10
N TRP A 59 -5.83 14.77 19.25
CA TRP A 59 -6.70 14.66 20.44
C TRP A 59 -5.93 14.34 21.72
N LEU A 60 -4.73 13.78 21.60
CA LEU A 60 -3.89 13.35 22.72
C LEU A 60 -2.82 14.38 23.08
N LEU A 61 -2.47 15.30 22.17
CA LEU A 61 -1.48 16.35 22.39
C LEU A 61 -2.17 17.69 22.73
N PRO A 62 -1.95 18.28 23.92
CA PRO A 62 -2.45 19.60 24.25
C PRO A 62 -1.79 20.61 23.32
N LEU A 63 -2.58 21.28 22.49
CA LEU A 63 -2.15 22.49 21.79
C LEU A 63 -2.13 23.61 22.84
N HIS A 64 -0.97 23.83 23.46
CA HIS A 64 -0.72 24.94 24.40
C HIS A 64 0.20 25.98 23.76
#